data_AF-A0A967GYX4-F1
#
_entry.id   AF-A0A967GYX4-F1
#
_cell.length_a   1.000
_cell.length_b   1.000
_cell.length_c   1.000
_cell.angle_alpha   90.00
_cell.angle_beta   90.00
_cell.angle_gamma   90.00
#
_symmetry.space_group_name_H-M   'P 1'
#
loop_
_entity.id
_entity.type
_entity.pdbx_description
1 polymer ?
#
loop_
_entity_poly.entity_id
_entity_poly.type
_entity_poly.pdbx_seq_one_letter_code
_entity_poly.pdbx_strand_id
1 'polypeptide(L)'
;MQLPPAHATGNLDIVVNAHAREVIIGPDGRATGVLYIDKTTRKEERVKAKAVVLAASSGETVRIMLNSKSGRFPNGLANSSGLVGKYIMDTVGVELEGQIPALENIPPHNEDGAGGNHVYAPWWLYKEQLAGKLDFARGYHIELGGTRRMPRGRNPVHDQF
;
A
#
# COMPACT_ATOMS: atom_id res chain seq x y z
N MET A 1 -10.91 11.88 4.23
CA MET A 1 -12.23 11.73 3.57
C MET A 1 -12.29 12.73 2.41
N GLN A 2 -11.77 12.38 1.23
CA GLN A 2 -11.62 13.33 0.10
C GLN A 2 -12.56 13.05 -1.09
N LEU A 3 -13.14 11.85 -1.19
CA LEU A 3 -13.95 11.46 -2.34
C LEU A 3 -15.29 12.23 -2.45
N PRO A 4 -16.09 12.41 -1.37
CA PRO A 4 -17.35 13.14 -1.50
C PRO A 4 -17.18 14.60 -1.95
N PRO A 5 -16.22 15.39 -1.39
CA PRO A 5 -15.96 16.74 -1.90
C PRO A 5 -15.51 16.78 -3.37
N ALA A 6 -14.67 15.85 -3.82
CA ALA A 6 -14.21 15.80 -5.20
C ALA A 6 -15.35 15.48 -6.18
N HIS A 7 -16.24 14.56 -5.81
CA HIS A 7 -17.40 14.21 -6.62
C HIS A 7 -18.40 15.38 -6.76
N ALA A 8 -18.60 16.16 -5.69
CA ALA A 8 -19.48 17.33 -5.71
C ALA A 8 -19.04 18.43 -6.71
N THR A 9 -17.78 18.40 -7.19
CA THR A 9 -17.30 19.35 -8.20
C THR A 9 -17.83 19.07 -9.61
N GLY A 10 -18.36 17.87 -9.88
CA GLY A 10 -18.78 17.42 -11.21
C GLY A 10 -17.63 17.07 -12.16
N ASN A 11 -16.37 17.16 -11.73
CA ASN A 11 -15.19 16.86 -12.54
C ASN A 11 -14.60 15.47 -12.28
N LEU A 12 -15.31 14.61 -11.54
CA LEU A 12 -14.83 13.28 -11.13
C LEU A 12 -15.83 12.20 -11.53
N ASP A 13 -15.40 11.34 -12.44
CA ASP A 13 -16.02 10.06 -12.74
C ASP A 13 -15.26 8.93 -12.06
N ILE A 14 -15.99 8.00 -11.43
CA ILE A 14 -15.41 6.82 -10.79
C ILE A 14 -15.93 5.58 -11.51
N VAL A 15 -15.01 4.78 -12.05
CA VAL A 15 -15.32 3.49 -12.66
C VAL A 15 -14.82 2.38 -11.73
N VAL A 16 -15.74 1.64 -11.16
CA VAL A 16 -15.46 0.47 -10.30
C VAL A 16 -15.35 -0.79 -11.14
N ASN A 17 -14.79 -1.86 -10.57
CA ASN A 17 -14.55 -3.13 -11.27
C ASN A 17 -13.66 -3.01 -12.52
N ALA A 18 -12.97 -1.87 -12.70
CA ALA A 18 -12.03 -1.64 -13.78
C ALA A 18 -10.62 -2.10 -13.38
N HIS A 19 -10.20 -3.28 -13.84
CA HIS A 19 -8.84 -3.76 -13.62
C HIS A 19 -7.90 -3.20 -14.68
N ALA A 20 -7.22 -2.09 -14.37
CA ALA A 20 -6.25 -1.47 -15.28
C ALA A 20 -5.16 -2.48 -15.70
N ARG A 21 -5.00 -2.67 -17.01
CA ARG A 21 -4.08 -3.65 -17.60
C ARG A 21 -2.78 -3.00 -18.05
N GLU A 22 -2.88 -1.90 -18.81
CA GLU A 22 -1.75 -1.18 -19.40
C GLU A 22 -2.10 0.29 -19.70
N VAL A 23 -1.07 1.13 -19.75
CA VAL A 23 -1.12 2.49 -20.28
C VAL A 23 -0.89 2.41 -21.78
N ILE A 24 -1.79 3.05 -22.55
CA ILE A 24 -1.72 3.10 -24.00
C ILE A 24 -0.73 4.19 -24.41
N ILE A 25 0.30 3.82 -25.17
CA ILE A 25 1.36 4.74 -25.61
C ILE A 25 1.20 5.07 -27.09
N GLY A 26 1.16 6.36 -27.40
CA GLY A 26 1.11 6.89 -28.76
C GLY A 26 2.44 6.76 -29.50
N PRO A 27 2.45 7.02 -30.82
CA PRO A 27 3.65 6.91 -31.65
C PRO A 27 4.76 7.91 -31.27
N ASP A 28 4.40 9.03 -30.62
CA ASP A 28 5.34 10.02 -30.07
C ASP A 28 5.96 9.59 -28.72
N GLY A 29 5.54 8.44 -28.19
CA GLY A 29 5.97 7.92 -26.90
C GLY A 29 5.23 8.52 -25.69
N ARG A 30 4.16 9.28 -25.91
CA ARG A 30 3.33 9.84 -24.83
C ARG A 30 2.19 8.90 -24.44
N ALA A 31 1.77 8.96 -23.18
CA ALA A 31 0.55 8.28 -22.74
C ALA A 31 -0.68 8.93 -23.37
N THR A 32 -1.59 8.10 -23.88
CA THR A 32 -2.82 8.54 -24.57
C THR A 32 -4.09 7.99 -23.93
N GLY A 33 -3.94 7.11 -22.94
CA GLY A 33 -5.06 6.47 -22.27
C GLY A 33 -4.65 5.26 -21.44
N VAL A 34 -5.66 4.54 -20.95
CA VAL A 34 -5.52 3.29 -20.19
C VAL A 34 -6.45 2.25 -20.81
N LEU A 35 -5.96 1.02 -20.93
CA LEU A 35 -6.78 -0.15 -21.21
C LEU A 35 -7.04 -0.89 -19.90
N TYR A 36 -8.29 -1.21 -19.62
CA TYR A 36 -8.69 -1.97 -18.43
C TYR A 36 -9.62 -3.14 -18.81
N ILE A 37 -9.67 -4.14 -17.95
CA ILE A 37 -10.63 -5.23 -18.03
C ILE A 37 -11.76 -4.96 -17.05
N ASP A 38 -12.99 -4.86 -17.54
CA ASP A 38 -14.17 -4.83 -16.68
C ASP A 38 -14.32 -6.21 -16.02
N LYS A 39 -14.22 -6.27 -14.70
CA LYS A 39 -14.26 -7.53 -13.93
C LYS A 39 -15.65 -8.18 -13.91
N THR A 40 -16.71 -7.43 -14.19
CA THR A 40 -18.08 -7.93 -14.27
C THR A 40 -18.35 -8.54 -15.63
N THR A 41 -18.02 -7.82 -16.70
CA THR A 41 -18.31 -8.27 -18.08
C THR A 41 -17.17 -9.06 -18.73
N ARG A 42 -15.96 -9.00 -18.16
CA ARG A 42 -14.69 -9.53 -18.69
C ARG A 42 -14.26 -8.92 -20.03
N LYS A 43 -14.84 -7.78 -20.42
CA LYS A 43 -14.50 -7.09 -21.67
C LYS A 43 -13.34 -6.13 -21.46
N GLU A 44 -12.61 -5.89 -22.54
CA GLU A 44 -11.59 -4.83 -22.58
C GLU A 44 -12.23 -3.50 -22.91
N GLU A 45 -11.87 -2.49 -22.14
CA GLU A 45 -12.35 -1.12 -22.30
C GLU A 45 -11.15 -0.17 -22.39
N ARG A 46 -11.29 0.90 -23.17
CA ARG A 46 -10.23 1.89 -23.41
C ARG A 46 -10.71 3.28 -23.05
N VAL A 47 -9.99 3.92 -22.14
CA VAL A 47 -10.24 5.31 -21.73
C VAL A 47 -9.15 6.18 -22.30
N LYS A 48 -9.51 7.17 -23.13
CA LYS A 48 -8.57 8.17 -23.64
C LYS A 48 -8.32 9.22 -22.57
N ALA A 49 -7.07 9.66 -22.44
CA ALA A 49 -6.70 10.68 -21.49
C ALA A 49 -5.56 11.55 -22.04
N LYS A 50 -5.55 12.84 -21.66
CA LYS A 50 -4.45 13.76 -21.98
C LYS A 50 -3.22 13.54 -21.06
N ALA A 51 -3.46 13.00 -19.88
CA ALA A 51 -2.46 12.63 -18.90
C ALA A 51 -2.93 11.38 -18.14
N VAL A 52 -1.99 10.56 -17.69
CA VAL A 52 -2.27 9.34 -16.92
C VAL A 52 -1.41 9.37 -15.66
N VAL A 53 -2.04 9.17 -14.50
CA VAL A 53 -1.38 9.04 -13.20
C VAL A 53 -1.61 7.62 -12.69
N LEU A 54 -0.53 6.86 -12.47
CA LEU A 54 -0.60 5.54 -11.87
C LEU A 54 -0.52 5.66 -10.36
N ALA A 55 -1.61 5.33 -9.68
CA ALA A 55 -1.73 5.30 -8.22
C ALA A 55 -2.27 3.94 -7.74
N ALA A 56 -1.71 2.85 -8.28
CA ALA A 56 -2.27 1.50 -8.14
C ALA A 56 -1.68 0.69 -6.97
N SER A 57 -0.89 1.31 -6.07
CA SER A 57 0.07 0.64 -5.16
C SER A 57 1.37 0.22 -5.87
N SER A 58 2.39 -0.15 -5.09
CA SER A 58 3.75 -0.44 -5.55
C SER A 58 3.81 -1.59 -6.55
N GLY A 59 3.26 -2.76 -6.20
CA GLY A 59 3.28 -3.95 -7.04
C GLY A 59 2.47 -3.80 -8.34
N GLU A 60 1.25 -3.28 -8.24
CA GLU A 60 0.37 -3.15 -9.41
C GLU A 60 0.81 -2.04 -10.36
N THR A 61 1.38 -0.93 -9.85
CA THR A 61 1.99 0.09 -10.71
C THR A 61 3.13 -0.51 -11.53
N VAL A 62 4.00 -1.31 -10.90
CA VAL A 62 5.07 -2.05 -11.59
C VAL A 62 4.50 -2.98 -12.65
N ARG A 63 3.48 -3.79 -12.32
CA ARG A 63 2.82 -4.70 -13.27
C ARG A 63 2.28 -3.94 -14.49
N ILE A 64 1.53 -2.86 -14.26
CA ILE A 64 0.97 -2.02 -15.33
C ILE A 64 2.09 -1.46 -16.20
N MET A 65 3.15 -0.89 -15.60
CA MET A 65 4.28 -0.34 -16.36
C MET A 65 4.99 -1.40 -17.21
N LEU A 66 5.26 -2.59 -16.66
CA LEU A 66 5.91 -3.69 -17.40
C LEU A 66 5.03 -4.26 -18.52
N ASN A 67 3.71 -4.26 -18.35
CA ASN A 67 2.75 -4.64 -19.38
C ASN A 67 2.63 -3.57 -20.50
N SER A 68 2.86 -2.30 -20.17
CA SER A 68 2.70 -1.16 -21.08
C SER A 68 3.84 -1.05 -22.08
N LYS A 69 3.80 -1.85 -23.15
CA LYS A 69 4.86 -1.91 -24.16
C LYS A 69 4.53 -1.10 -25.41
N SER A 70 5.56 -0.59 -26.07
CA SER A 70 5.47 0.07 -27.38
C SER A 70 6.79 -0.07 -28.13
N GLY A 71 6.86 0.41 -29.39
CA GLY A 71 8.11 0.43 -30.14
C GLY A 71 9.24 1.19 -29.41
N ARG A 72 8.91 2.24 -28.64
CA ARG A 72 9.86 2.99 -27.82
C ARG A 72 10.15 2.34 -26.47
N PHE A 73 9.22 1.53 -25.96
CA PHE A 73 9.29 0.88 -24.65
C PHE A 73 9.10 -0.64 -24.78
N PRO A 74 10.01 -1.37 -25.46
CA PRO A 74 9.85 -2.81 -25.72
C PRO A 74 9.82 -3.64 -24.43
N ASN A 75 10.45 -3.14 -23.37
CA ASN A 75 10.57 -3.80 -22.07
C ASN A 75 9.64 -3.19 -21.00
N GLY A 76 8.63 -2.43 -21.41
CA GLY A 76 7.68 -1.75 -20.52
C GLY A 76 7.95 -0.26 -20.37
N LEU A 77 6.90 0.49 -20.05
CA LEU A 77 6.89 1.93 -19.92
C LEU A 77 7.88 2.39 -18.84
N ALA A 78 8.70 3.39 -19.19
CA ALA A 78 9.76 3.95 -18.35
C ALA A 78 10.78 2.92 -17.81
N ASN A 79 10.90 1.75 -18.45
CA ASN A 79 11.85 0.71 -18.07
C ASN A 79 13.15 0.73 -18.90
N SER A 80 13.61 1.91 -19.32
CA SER A 80 14.86 2.04 -20.08
C SER A 80 16.10 1.66 -19.26
N SER A 81 16.05 1.84 -17.94
CA SER A 81 17.11 1.43 -17.00
C SER A 81 17.05 -0.05 -16.61
N GLY A 82 15.97 -0.76 -16.94
CA GLY A 82 15.72 -2.13 -16.48
C GLY A 82 15.37 -2.25 -14.99
N LEU A 83 15.14 -1.12 -14.30
CA LEU A 83 14.94 -1.09 -12.85
C LEU A 83 13.48 -1.17 -12.41
N VAL A 84 12.51 -1.11 -13.32
CA VAL A 84 11.10 -1.22 -12.95
C VAL A 84 10.85 -2.60 -12.32
N GLY A 85 10.33 -2.61 -11.09
CA GLY A 85 10.14 -3.82 -10.30
C GLY A 85 11.40 -4.37 -9.61
N LYS A 86 12.51 -3.62 -9.62
CA LYS A 86 13.73 -3.94 -8.89
C LYS A 86 13.84 -3.09 -7.62
N TYR A 87 14.69 -3.52 -6.70
CA TYR A 87 14.92 -2.86 -5.40
C TYR A 87 13.64 -2.66 -4.59
N ILE A 88 12.75 -3.67 -4.64
CA ILE A 88 11.58 -3.72 -3.76
C ILE A 88 12.09 -3.76 -2.32
N MET A 89 11.52 -2.91 -1.48
CA MET A 89 11.82 -2.84 -0.06
C MET A 89 10.52 -3.03 0.70
N ASP A 90 10.63 -3.77 1.80
CA ASP A 90 9.59 -3.92 2.79
C ASP A 90 10.23 -3.87 4.18
N THR A 91 9.40 -3.70 5.21
CA THR A 91 9.85 -3.82 6.59
C THR A 91 9.53 -5.23 7.08
N VAL A 92 10.57 -6.01 7.39
CA VAL A 92 10.38 -7.26 8.13
C VAL A 92 10.19 -6.94 9.60
N GLY A 93 9.17 -7.53 10.21
CA GLY A 93 8.79 -7.25 11.59
C GLY A 93 8.55 -8.52 12.39
N VAL A 94 8.72 -8.39 13.70
CA VAL A 94 8.23 -9.35 14.69
C VAL A 94 7.26 -8.61 15.60
N GLU A 95 6.19 -9.28 15.99
CA GLU A 95 5.19 -8.74 16.90
C GLU A 95 5.18 -9.58 18.18
N LEU A 96 5.13 -8.90 19.33
CA LEU A 96 4.93 -9.50 20.64
C LEU A 96 3.74 -8.81 21.29
N GLU A 97 2.70 -9.59 21.60
CA GLU A 97 1.53 -9.11 22.32
C GLU A 97 1.54 -9.65 23.77
N GLY A 98 0.94 -8.90 24.69
CA GLY A 98 0.76 -9.29 26.09
C GLY A 98 -0.58 -8.80 26.66
N GLN A 99 -1.19 -9.60 27.52
CA GLN A 99 -2.42 -9.27 28.24
C GLN A 99 -2.09 -8.87 29.68
N ILE A 100 -2.70 -7.78 30.16
CA ILE A 100 -2.55 -7.30 31.54
C ILE A 100 -3.92 -7.34 32.23
N PRO A 101 -4.27 -8.44 32.93
CA PRO A 101 -5.61 -8.62 33.51
C PRO A 101 -6.06 -7.51 34.46
N ALA A 102 -5.11 -6.88 35.16
CA ALA A 102 -5.39 -5.76 36.06
C ALA A 102 -6.00 -4.52 35.35
N LEU A 103 -5.92 -4.43 34.03
CA LEU A 103 -6.40 -3.28 33.24
C LEU A 103 -7.75 -3.54 32.52
N GLU A 104 -8.35 -4.72 32.67
CA GLU A 104 -9.53 -5.13 31.89
C GLU A 104 -10.84 -4.47 32.33
N ASN A 105 -10.99 -4.18 33.63
CA ASN A 105 -12.24 -3.68 34.23
C ASN A 105 -12.15 -2.24 34.73
N ILE A 106 -11.19 -1.47 34.20
CA ILE A 106 -11.06 -0.06 34.56
C ILE A 106 -12.15 0.77 33.84
N PRO A 107 -12.69 1.83 34.47
CA PRO A 107 -13.71 2.67 33.85
C PRO A 107 -13.34 3.12 32.43
N PRO A 108 -14.29 3.15 31.48
CA PRO A 108 -14.02 3.65 30.14
C PRO A 108 -13.66 5.13 30.20
N HIS A 109 -12.51 5.48 29.64
CA HIS A 109 -12.12 6.86 29.39
C HIS A 109 -12.25 7.16 27.89
N ASN A 110 -12.23 8.44 27.54
CA ASN A 110 -12.19 8.83 26.14
C ASN A 110 -10.79 8.58 25.57
N GLU A 111 -10.58 7.36 25.08
CA GLU A 111 -9.31 6.89 24.50
C GLU A 111 -9.28 7.06 22.97
N ASP A 112 -10.11 7.97 22.42
CA ASP A 112 -10.13 8.24 20.98
C ASP A 112 -8.75 8.76 20.53
N GLY A 113 -8.05 7.95 19.74
CA GLY A 113 -6.67 8.21 19.35
C GLY A 113 -5.60 7.80 20.36
N ALA A 114 -5.91 7.04 21.43
CA ALA A 114 -4.93 6.46 22.36
C ALA A 114 -4.70 4.95 22.17
N GLY A 115 -5.51 4.31 21.31
CA GLY A 115 -5.38 2.90 20.95
C GLY A 115 -4.53 2.73 19.69
N GLY A 116 -3.22 2.62 19.84
CA GLY A 116 -2.29 2.46 18.71
C GLY A 116 -0.82 2.50 19.10
N ASN A 117 0.05 2.50 18.09
CA ASN A 117 1.51 2.58 18.22
C ASN A 117 1.95 4.02 18.55
N HIS A 118 1.76 4.44 19.80
CA HIS A 118 2.02 5.83 20.23
C HIS A 118 3.45 6.10 20.66
N VAL A 119 4.28 5.05 20.77
CA VAL A 119 5.71 5.19 21.00
C VAL A 119 6.44 4.65 19.79
N TYR A 120 7.14 5.54 19.10
CA TYR A 120 7.99 5.22 17.96
C TYR A 120 9.44 5.47 18.35
N ALA A 121 10.24 4.40 18.44
CA ALA A 121 11.69 4.52 18.46
C ALA A 121 12.18 4.53 17.01
N PRO A 122 12.61 5.70 16.47
CA PRO A 122 13.13 5.79 15.11
C PRO A 122 14.43 4.99 14.99
N TRP A 123 14.82 4.70 13.75
CA TRP A 123 16.08 4.01 13.45
C TRP A 123 17.26 4.53 14.27
N TRP A 124 17.77 3.67 15.16
CA TRP A 124 19.06 3.86 15.81
C TRP A 124 20.11 2.96 15.12
N LEU A 125 21.40 3.29 15.25
CA LEU A 125 22.54 2.63 14.58
C LEU A 125 22.87 3.06 13.12
N TYR A 126 22.45 4.24 12.69
CA TYR A 126 22.78 4.74 11.34
C TYR A 126 24.30 4.85 11.09
N LYS A 127 25.10 5.19 12.11
CA LYS A 127 26.57 5.31 11.98
C LYS A 127 27.22 3.95 11.77
N GLU A 128 26.74 2.94 12.46
CA GLU A 128 27.19 1.55 12.38
C GLU A 128 26.79 0.92 11.05
N GLN A 129 25.58 1.23 10.56
CA GLN A 129 25.13 0.87 9.22
C GLN A 129 26.02 1.50 8.13
N LEU A 130 26.26 2.81 8.20
CA LEU A 130 27.18 3.50 7.27
C LEU A 130 28.61 2.94 7.31
N ALA A 131 29.08 2.52 8.49
CA ALA A 131 30.39 1.92 8.68
C ALA A 131 30.44 0.44 8.26
N GLY A 132 29.36 -0.13 7.70
CA GLY A 132 29.30 -1.53 7.26
C GLY A 132 29.39 -2.55 8.39
N LYS A 133 29.03 -2.16 9.62
CA LYS A 133 29.11 -3.01 10.83
C LYS A 133 27.86 -3.85 11.08
N LEU A 134 26.80 -3.62 10.32
CA LEU A 134 25.54 -4.36 10.41
C LEU A 134 25.42 -5.28 9.18
N ASP A 135 24.85 -6.47 9.38
CA ASP A 135 24.59 -7.48 8.36
C ASP A 135 23.32 -7.20 7.54
N PHE A 136 22.61 -6.13 7.85
CA PHE A 136 21.39 -5.69 7.17
C PHE A 136 21.48 -4.26 6.66
N ALA A 137 20.76 -4.00 5.56
CA ALA A 137 20.85 -2.74 4.82
C ALA A 137 20.14 -1.55 5.48
N ARG A 138 19.27 -1.75 6.48
CA ARG A 138 18.53 -0.67 7.19
C ARG A 138 18.29 -1.03 8.65
N GLY A 139 18.38 -0.05 9.55
CA GLY A 139 18.17 -0.21 10.99
C GLY A 139 16.76 -0.67 11.38
N TYR A 140 16.59 -0.95 12.68
CA TYR A 140 15.31 -1.35 13.27
C TYR A 140 14.52 -0.12 13.73
N HIS A 141 13.19 -0.17 13.65
CA HIS A 141 12.32 0.68 14.44
C HIS A 141 11.51 -0.19 15.40
N ILE A 142 11.11 0.39 16.53
CA ILE A 142 10.18 -0.25 17.45
C ILE A 142 8.96 0.63 17.54
N GLU A 143 7.82 0.00 17.34
CA GLU A 143 6.51 0.56 17.58
C GLU A 143 5.93 -0.14 18.80
N LEU A 144 5.57 0.63 19.82
CA LEU A 144 4.84 0.11 20.98
C LEU A 144 3.45 0.72 21.00
N GLY A 145 2.47 -0.17 21.13
CA GLY A 145 1.09 0.20 21.24
C GLY A 145 0.34 -0.67 22.23
N GLY A 146 -0.78 -0.14 22.68
CA GLY A 146 -1.70 -0.83 23.57
C GLY A 146 -3.12 -0.45 23.23
N THR A 147 -4.05 -1.35 23.49
CA THR A 147 -5.48 -1.09 23.32
C THR A 147 -6.28 -1.93 24.31
N ARG A 148 -7.53 -1.52 24.60
CA ARG A 148 -8.47 -2.32 25.40
C ARG A 148 -9.24 -3.35 24.57
N ARG A 149 -8.74 -3.71 23.38
CA ARG A 149 -9.36 -4.75 22.54
C ARG A 149 -9.12 -6.12 23.18
N MET A 150 -10.04 -7.04 22.93
CA MET A 150 -9.86 -8.44 23.34
C MET A 150 -8.53 -8.98 22.79
N PRO A 151 -7.74 -9.70 23.61
CA PRO A 151 -6.52 -10.37 23.17
C PRO A 151 -6.77 -11.25 21.95
N ARG A 152 -5.82 -11.29 21.03
CA ARG A 152 -5.89 -12.18 19.87
C ARG A 152 -5.43 -13.58 20.27
N GLY A 153 -6.38 -14.41 20.69
CA GLY A 153 -6.12 -15.83 20.99
C GLY A 153 -7.09 -16.38 22.03
N ARG A 154 -7.86 -17.40 21.61
CA ARG A 154 -8.86 -18.16 22.38
C ARG A 154 -10.07 -17.36 22.85
N ASN A 155 -11.15 -17.47 22.07
CA ASN A 155 -12.50 -17.17 22.53
C ASN A 155 -12.85 -18.21 23.64
N PRO A 156 -13.13 -17.83 24.89
CA PRO A 156 -13.53 -18.79 25.93
C PRO A 156 -14.97 -19.27 25.77
N VAL A 157 -15.68 -18.83 24.72
CA VAL A 157 -17.11 -19.11 24.53
C VAL A 157 -17.33 -20.47 23.88
N HIS A 158 -16.79 -21.51 24.50
CA HIS A 158 -17.26 -22.89 24.41
C HIS A 158 -16.83 -23.56 25.71
N ASP A 159 -17.73 -23.52 26.69
CA ASP A 159 -17.99 -24.56 27.70
C ASP A 159 -18.61 -23.92 28.94
N GLN A 160 -19.94 -23.76 28.93
CA GLN A 160 -20.87 -24.07 30.04
C GLN A 160 -22.22 -23.37 29.83
N PHE A 161 -23.22 -24.19 29.47
CA PHE A 161 -24.68 -24.01 29.42
C PHE A 161 -25.26 -22.96 28.47
#